data_AF-A0A9W8I7Y2-F1
#
_entry.id   AF-A0A9W8I7Y2-F1
#
_cell.length_a   1.000
_cell.length_b   1.000
_cell.length_c   1.000
_cell.angle_alpha   90.00
_cell.angle_beta   90.00
_cell.angle_gamma   90.00
#
_symmetry.space_group_name_H-M   'P 1'
#
loop_
_entity.id
_entity.type
_entity.pdbx_description
1 polymer ?
#
loop_
_entity_poly.entity_id
_entity_poly.type
_entity_poly.pdbx_seq_one_letter_code
_entity_poly.pdbx_strand_id
1 'polypeptide(L)'
;MEANQGASQVYGIERHTLCLASISGDTIRSRFALGTLGITEPSEIHLVDFDSDEKALSSTVYKHKCGIRALESTPWSASQLLVINHGAAVASLPVELVELPEDNLETEPCTQERPVKSIAELDISSAESSLPRSLACHPASYCQQAAVVSPTEVSIWEVGQGKFEHMHSISASRYSLEEIQAAAWHPTNAFHLSTTDDMCVRSWDLRADPKNMQTMTIDYAHS
;
A
#
# COMPACT_ATOMS: atom_id res chain seq x y z
N MET A 1 19.34 37.61 -12.26
CA MET A 1 19.26 36.14 -12.10
C MET A 1 18.51 35.93 -10.80
N GLU A 2 17.18 35.91 -10.85
CA GLU A 2 16.37 35.72 -9.64
C GLU A 2 16.51 34.28 -9.18
N ALA A 3 16.99 34.10 -7.96
CA ALA A 3 17.01 32.81 -7.30
C ALA A 3 15.55 32.42 -7.07
N ASN A 4 15.07 31.45 -7.85
CA ASN A 4 13.77 30.82 -7.65
C ASN A 4 13.83 30.07 -6.31
N GLN A 5 13.51 30.76 -5.21
CA GLN A 5 13.30 30.15 -3.91
C GLN A 5 12.08 29.25 -4.05
N GLY A 6 12.31 27.94 -4.15
CA GLY A 6 11.23 26.96 -4.16
C GLY A 6 10.40 27.11 -2.89
N ALA A 7 9.20 27.66 -3.02
CA ALA A 7 8.26 27.74 -1.91
C ALA A 7 7.82 26.32 -1.53
N SER A 8 8.13 25.91 -0.30
CA SER A 8 7.64 24.65 0.25
C SER A 8 6.18 24.80 0.64
N GLN A 9 5.33 23.86 0.24
CA GLN A 9 3.96 23.76 0.74
C GLN A 9 3.91 22.76 1.90
N VAL A 10 3.04 23.02 2.87
CA VAL A 10 2.88 22.19 4.07
C VAL A 10 1.42 21.80 4.20
N TYR A 11 1.16 20.49 4.21
CA TYR A 11 -0.14 19.94 4.56
C TYR A 11 -0.14 19.57 6.05
N GLY A 12 -0.98 20.25 6.84
CA GLY A 12 -1.14 19.97 8.26
C GLY A 12 -2.19 18.88 8.49
N ILE A 13 -1.89 17.92 9.37
CA ILE A 13 -2.84 16.90 9.81
C ILE A 13 -2.90 16.88 11.32
N GLU A 14 -4.10 16.90 11.87
CA GLU A 14 -4.32 16.93 13.33
C GLU A 14 -4.24 15.52 13.96
N ARG A 15 -4.40 14.48 13.13
CA ARG A 15 -4.48 13.09 13.54
C ARG A 15 -3.12 12.39 13.42
N HIS A 16 -2.92 11.36 14.26
CA HIS A 16 -1.75 10.50 14.16
C HIS A 16 -1.77 9.74 12.81
N THR A 17 -0.78 10.05 11.99
CA THR A 17 -0.62 9.49 10.64
C THR A 17 0.47 8.44 10.66
N LEU A 18 0.20 7.27 10.08
CA LEU A 18 1.14 6.15 10.06
C LEU A 18 1.72 5.87 8.67
N CYS A 19 1.01 6.28 7.62
CA CYS A 19 1.39 5.93 6.26
C CYS A 19 1.06 7.04 5.27
N LEU A 20 1.86 7.06 4.20
CA LEU A 20 1.80 7.98 3.07
C LEU A 20 2.15 7.18 1.81
N ALA A 21 1.40 7.36 0.73
CA ALA A 21 1.78 6.88 -0.59
C ALA A 21 1.45 7.91 -1.67
N SER A 22 2.29 7.99 -2.70
CA SER A 22 1.93 8.65 -3.95
C SER A 22 0.92 7.80 -4.72
N ILE A 23 -0.05 8.42 -5.39
CA ILE A 23 -1.03 7.70 -6.21
C ILE A 23 -0.39 7.32 -7.56
N SER A 24 0.19 6.13 -7.65
CA SER A 24 0.88 5.67 -8.86
C SER A 24 -0.04 5.46 -10.07
N GLY A 25 -1.33 5.18 -9.83
CA GLY A 25 -2.34 5.03 -10.88
C GLY A 25 -2.73 6.35 -11.57
N ASP A 26 -2.36 7.51 -10.99
CA ASP A 26 -2.57 8.81 -11.62
C ASP A 26 -1.28 9.29 -12.30
N THR A 27 -1.30 9.33 -13.63
CA THR A 27 -0.16 9.78 -14.44
C THR A 27 -0.26 11.25 -14.83
N ILE A 28 -1.35 11.93 -14.46
CA ILE A 28 -1.66 13.30 -14.86
C ILE A 28 -1.49 14.25 -13.67
N ARG A 29 -2.03 13.89 -12.50
CA ARG A 29 -2.04 14.72 -11.30
C ARG A 29 -1.03 14.22 -10.27
N SER A 30 -0.40 15.16 -9.56
CA SER A 30 0.45 14.83 -8.41
C SER A 30 -0.42 14.63 -7.17
N ARG A 31 -0.79 13.38 -6.89
CA ARG A 31 -1.67 13.03 -5.76
C ARG A 31 -0.99 12.14 -4.73
N PHE A 32 -1.38 12.31 -3.48
CA PHE A 32 -0.87 11.57 -2.34
C PHE A 32 -2.00 11.12 -1.42
N ALA A 33 -1.93 9.90 -0.91
CA ALA A 33 -2.85 9.39 0.11
C ALA A 33 -2.14 9.27 1.46
N LEU A 34 -2.78 9.77 2.51
CA LEU A 34 -2.33 9.66 3.90
C LEU A 34 -3.36 8.85 4.70
N GLY A 35 -2.90 7.92 5.54
CA GLY A 35 -3.77 7.11 6.40
C GLY A 35 -3.54 7.40 7.88
N THR A 36 -4.64 7.56 8.62
CA THR A 36 -4.62 7.84 10.05
C THR A 36 -5.01 6.62 10.88
N LEU A 37 -4.55 6.59 12.14
CA LEU A 37 -4.73 5.43 13.05
C LEU A 37 -6.10 5.38 13.74
N GLY A 38 -6.74 6.52 13.95
CA GLY A 38 -8.06 6.64 14.60
C GLY A 38 -8.27 5.78 15.87
N ILE A 39 -7.53 6.08 16.94
CA ILE A 39 -7.63 5.35 18.23
C ILE A 39 -8.92 5.72 18.97
N THR A 40 -9.20 7.02 19.11
CA THR A 40 -10.35 7.56 19.84
C THR A 40 -11.41 8.17 18.93
N GLU A 41 -11.02 8.51 17.70
CA GLU A 41 -11.85 9.13 16.69
C GLU A 41 -11.80 8.28 15.41
N PRO A 42 -12.80 8.37 14.53
CA PRO A 42 -12.81 7.64 13.27
C PRO A 42 -11.53 7.88 12.47
N SER A 43 -11.07 6.82 11.79
CA SER A 43 -9.90 6.92 10.93
C SER A 43 -10.26 7.60 9.61
N GLU A 44 -9.25 8.15 8.97
CA GLU A 44 -9.37 8.99 7.79
C GLU A 44 -8.27 8.66 6.78
N ILE A 45 -8.65 8.66 5.49
CA ILE A 45 -7.75 8.72 4.34
C ILE A 45 -7.82 10.13 3.78
N HIS A 46 -6.69 10.85 3.77
CA HIS A 46 -6.61 12.16 3.12
C HIS A 46 -6.01 11.97 1.74
N LEU A 47 -6.77 12.33 0.70
CA LEU A 47 -6.28 12.43 -0.67
C LEU A 47 -5.89 13.88 -0.90
N VAL A 48 -4.59 14.13 -1.07
CA VAL A 48 -3.99 15.45 -1.24
C VAL A 48 -3.52 15.60 -2.67
N ASP A 49 -4.02 16.61 -3.35
CA ASP A 49 -3.66 16.97 -4.70
C ASP A 49 -2.75 18.20 -4.66
N PHE A 50 -1.63 18.12 -5.37
CA PHE A 50 -0.73 19.24 -5.59
C PHE A 50 -0.87 19.75 -7.02
N ASP A 51 -1.33 21.00 -7.15
CA ASP A 51 -1.33 21.74 -8.40
C ASP A 51 0.02 22.43 -8.56
N SER A 52 0.80 22.01 -9.55
CA SER A 52 2.13 22.58 -9.81
C SER A 52 2.08 24.01 -10.39
N ASP A 53 0.99 24.36 -11.06
CA ASP A 53 0.83 25.64 -11.76
C ASP A 53 0.37 26.72 -10.78
N GLU A 54 -0.66 26.42 -9.99
CA GLU A 54 -1.15 27.28 -8.91
C GLU A 54 -0.27 27.21 -7.64
N LYS A 55 0.63 26.23 -7.58
CA LYS A 55 1.43 25.88 -6.40
C LYS A 55 0.55 25.69 -5.16
N ALA A 56 -0.64 25.16 -5.32
CA ALA A 56 -1.64 25.04 -4.28
C ALA A 56 -1.87 23.57 -3.89
N LEU A 57 -2.23 23.34 -2.63
CA LEU A 57 -2.67 22.03 -2.15
C LEU A 57 -4.19 22.06 -1.99
N SER A 58 -4.85 21.04 -2.49
CA SER A 58 -6.25 20.72 -2.17
C SER A 58 -6.32 19.33 -1.56
N SER A 59 -7.31 19.09 -0.68
CA SER A 59 -7.45 17.76 -0.07
C SER A 59 -8.90 17.35 0.10
N THR A 60 -9.16 16.06 -0.11
CA THR A 60 -10.43 15.40 0.21
C THR A 60 -10.20 14.41 1.34
N VAL A 61 -11.10 14.38 2.33
CA VAL A 61 -10.98 13.52 3.51
C VAL A 61 -12.03 12.42 3.44
N TYR A 62 -11.58 11.17 3.45
CA TYR A 62 -12.45 10.00 3.42
C TYR A 62 -12.47 9.30 4.77
N LYS A 63 -13.65 9.11 5.37
CA LYS A 63 -13.84 8.36 6.61
C LYS A 63 -13.65 6.87 6.37
N HIS A 64 -12.84 6.25 7.22
CA HIS A 64 -12.50 4.84 7.20
C HIS A 64 -12.92 4.17 8.52
N LYS A 65 -13.44 2.94 8.41
CA LYS A 65 -14.03 2.19 9.54
C LYS A 65 -13.00 1.76 10.60
N CYS A 66 -11.74 1.57 10.20
CA CYS A 66 -10.66 1.07 11.05
C CYS A 66 -9.40 1.93 10.93
N GLY A 67 -8.52 1.85 11.93
CA GLY A 67 -7.18 2.42 11.87
C GLY A 67 -6.43 1.95 10.64
N ILE A 68 -5.58 2.81 10.07
CA ILE A 68 -4.82 2.48 8.87
C ILE A 68 -3.36 2.30 9.26
N ARG A 69 -2.87 1.06 9.18
CA ARG A 69 -1.49 0.71 9.51
C ARG A 69 -0.54 1.04 8.36
N ALA A 70 -0.96 0.67 7.16
CA ALA A 70 -0.24 0.88 5.92
C ALA A 70 -1.26 1.03 4.79
N LEU A 71 -0.86 1.73 3.73
CA LEU A 71 -1.63 1.84 2.50
C LEU A 71 -0.67 1.81 1.32
N GLU A 72 -1.17 1.38 0.17
CA GLU A 72 -0.41 1.30 -1.06
C GLU A 72 -1.31 1.64 -2.25
N SER A 73 -0.78 2.41 -3.20
CA SER A 73 -1.53 2.85 -4.39
C SER A 73 -1.55 1.79 -5.46
N THR A 74 -2.72 1.51 -6.03
CA THR A 74 -2.78 0.56 -7.14
C THR A 74 -2.32 1.21 -8.46
N PRO A 75 -1.35 0.64 -9.21
CA PRO A 75 -0.92 1.21 -10.48
C PRO A 75 -1.97 1.13 -11.60
N TRP A 76 -2.98 0.27 -11.44
CA TRP A 76 -4.07 0.07 -12.41
C TRP A 76 -5.26 1.01 -12.23
N SER A 77 -5.37 1.70 -11.08
CA SER A 77 -6.46 2.63 -10.82
C SER A 77 -6.04 3.75 -9.87
N ALA A 78 -6.24 4.99 -10.31
CA ALA A 78 -5.96 6.17 -9.51
C ALA A 78 -6.93 6.35 -8.32
N SER A 79 -8.10 5.72 -8.38
CA SER A 79 -9.13 5.82 -7.33
C SER A 79 -9.07 4.67 -6.32
N GLN A 80 -8.17 3.69 -6.49
CA GLN A 80 -8.13 2.51 -5.64
C GLN A 80 -6.83 2.44 -4.83
N LEU A 81 -6.97 2.02 -3.58
CA LEU A 81 -5.87 1.79 -2.65
C LEU A 81 -6.02 0.42 -2.00
N LEU A 82 -4.89 -0.23 -1.75
CA LEU A 82 -4.84 -1.34 -0.80
C LEU A 82 -4.51 -0.79 0.59
N VAL A 83 -5.18 -1.32 1.60
CA VAL A 83 -5.09 -0.85 2.98
C VAL A 83 -4.84 -2.02 3.91
N ILE A 84 -3.87 -1.88 4.82
CA ILE A 84 -3.73 -2.73 6.00
C ILE A 84 -4.42 -2.05 7.17
N ASN A 85 -5.39 -2.72 7.76
CA ASN A 85 -6.13 -2.26 8.93
C ASN A 85 -5.32 -2.46 10.22
N HIS A 86 -5.27 -1.41 11.05
CA HIS A 86 -4.70 -1.44 12.39
C HIS A 86 -5.78 -1.83 13.40
N GLY A 87 -5.61 -3.00 14.01
CA GLY A 87 -6.55 -3.56 14.96
C GLY A 87 -7.83 -3.98 14.24
N ALA A 88 -8.12 -5.27 14.22
CA ALA A 88 -9.43 -5.71 13.82
C ALA A 88 -10.43 -5.06 14.78
N ALA A 89 -11.21 -4.07 14.30
CA ALA A 89 -12.52 -3.87 14.88
C ALA A 89 -13.23 -5.23 14.81
N VAL A 90 -14.21 -5.50 15.68
CA VAL A 90 -14.81 -6.84 15.91
C VAL A 90 -15.38 -7.53 14.65
N ALA A 91 -15.28 -6.93 13.46
CA ALA A 91 -15.62 -7.53 12.17
C ALA A 91 -14.76 -7.06 10.97
N SER A 92 -13.54 -6.51 11.15
CA SER A 92 -12.72 -6.08 9.99
C SER A 92 -11.57 -7.04 9.69
N LEU A 93 -11.42 -7.35 8.40
CA LEU A 93 -10.30 -8.13 7.88
C LEU A 93 -9.03 -7.26 7.80
N PRO A 94 -7.84 -7.89 7.90
CA PRO A 94 -6.57 -7.17 8.01
C PRO A 94 -6.20 -6.40 6.74
N VAL A 95 -6.64 -6.86 5.57
CA VAL A 95 -6.33 -6.23 4.28
C VAL A 95 -7.61 -5.96 3.51
N GLU A 96 -7.67 -4.80 2.86
CA GLU A 96 -8.84 -4.32 2.14
C GLU A 96 -8.44 -3.57 0.87
N LEU A 97 -9.19 -3.79 -0.22
CA LEU A 97 -9.17 -2.94 -1.40
C LEU A 97 -10.28 -1.91 -1.26
N VAL A 98 -9.91 -0.64 -1.26
CA VAL A 98 -10.84 0.47 -1.12
C VAL A 98 -10.86 1.33 -2.38
N GLU A 99 -12.03 1.90 -2.67
CA GLU A 99 -12.26 2.90 -3.70
C GLU A 99 -12.51 4.27 -3.04
N LEU A 100 -11.86 5.30 -3.58
CA LEU A 100 -12.04 6.69 -3.25
C LEU A 100 -12.94 7.33 -4.33
N PRO A 101 -14.23 7.59 -4.04
CA PRO A 101 -15.13 8.17 -5.03
C PRO A 101 -14.67 9.55 -5.50
N GLU A 102 -14.54 9.70 -6.82
CA GLU A 102 -14.23 10.95 -7.53
C GLU A 102 -15.49 11.51 -8.20
N ASP A 103 -16.52 11.86 -7.43
CA ASP A 103 -17.68 12.56 -8.01
C ASP A 103 -17.25 13.95 -8.53
N ASN A 104 -17.72 14.32 -9.74
CA ASN A 104 -17.39 15.56 -10.48
C ASN A 104 -17.27 16.80 -9.56
N LEU A 105 -16.02 17.17 -9.26
CA LEU A 105 -15.63 18.25 -8.37
C LEU A 105 -15.69 19.62 -9.06
N GLU A 106 -16.84 20.00 -9.63
CA GLU A 106 -17.01 21.35 -10.20
C GLU A 106 -17.52 22.38 -9.19
N THR A 107 -17.66 22.07 -7.90
CA THR A 107 -18.22 23.04 -6.95
C THR A 107 -17.69 22.90 -5.52
N GLU A 108 -17.03 23.99 -5.10
CA GLU A 108 -16.67 24.41 -3.74
C GLU A 108 -15.44 23.77 -3.04
N PRO A 109 -14.50 24.62 -2.54
CA PRO A 109 -13.39 24.19 -1.69
C PRO A 109 -13.93 24.00 -0.27
N CYS A 110 -14.34 22.79 0.06
CA CYS A 110 -14.66 22.47 1.43
C CYS A 110 -14.23 21.04 1.71
N THR A 111 -13.59 20.86 2.86
CA THR A 111 -13.24 19.59 3.49
C THR A 111 -14.47 18.70 3.62
N GLN A 112 -14.90 18.07 2.52
CA GLN A 112 -16.06 17.21 2.51
C GLN A 112 -15.63 15.84 3.00
N GLU A 113 -16.15 15.45 4.15
CA GLU A 113 -15.98 14.11 4.70
C GLU A 113 -16.81 13.12 3.87
N ARG A 114 -16.16 12.15 3.23
CA ARG A 114 -16.81 11.14 2.38
C ARG A 114 -16.57 9.74 2.92
N PRO A 115 -17.51 8.80 2.86
CA PRO A 115 -17.20 7.42 3.23
C PRO A 115 -16.30 6.77 2.18
N VAL A 116 -15.29 6.03 2.63
CA VAL A 116 -14.54 5.11 1.76
C VAL A 116 -15.45 3.94 1.36
N LYS A 117 -15.36 3.49 0.10
CA LYS A 117 -16.08 2.31 -0.37
C LYS A 117 -15.17 1.08 -0.38
N SER A 118 -15.51 0.09 0.45
CA SER A 118 -14.87 -1.23 0.42
C SER A 118 -15.26 -1.97 -0.86
N ILE A 119 -14.28 -2.43 -1.63
CA ILE A 119 -14.52 -3.25 -2.83
C ILE A 119 -14.30 -4.73 -2.52
N ALA A 120 -13.22 -5.04 -1.80
CA ALA A 120 -12.83 -6.40 -1.48
C ALA A 120 -12.11 -6.42 -0.14
N GLU A 121 -12.26 -7.51 0.61
CA GLU A 121 -11.57 -7.74 1.87
C GLU A 121 -10.84 -9.07 1.82
N LEU A 122 -9.70 -9.15 2.48
CA LEU A 122 -8.84 -10.31 2.47
C LEU A 122 -8.50 -10.74 3.91
N ASP A 123 -8.89 -11.97 4.23
CA ASP A 123 -8.53 -12.62 5.48
C ASP A 123 -7.18 -13.34 5.34
N ILE A 124 -6.21 -12.87 6.11
CA ILE A 124 -4.84 -13.42 6.17
C ILE A 124 -4.54 -13.90 7.60
N SER A 125 -5.57 -14.08 8.43
CA SER A 125 -5.40 -14.61 9.77
C SER A 125 -4.99 -16.09 9.70
N SER A 126 -3.68 -16.33 9.62
CA SER A 126 -3.12 -17.64 9.96
C SER A 126 -3.24 -17.85 11.47
N ALA A 127 -3.27 -19.11 11.93
CA ALA A 127 -3.38 -19.46 13.35
C ALA A 127 -2.28 -18.84 14.25
N GLU A 128 -1.19 -18.36 13.65
CA GLU A 128 -0.09 -17.62 14.28
C GLU A 128 -0.35 -16.10 14.11
N SER A 129 -1.15 -15.56 15.01
CA SER A 129 -1.65 -14.17 15.20
C SER A 129 -0.67 -13.01 14.88
N SER A 130 -0.23 -12.84 13.63
CA SER A 130 0.54 -11.65 13.22
C SER A 130 -0.10 -10.96 12.03
N LEU A 131 -0.35 -9.65 12.19
CA LEU A 131 -0.89 -8.82 11.12
C LEU A 131 0.16 -8.63 10.02
N PRO A 132 -0.25 -8.48 8.75
CA PRO A 132 0.64 -8.08 7.68
C PRO A 132 1.40 -6.79 8.02
N ARG A 133 2.66 -6.71 7.58
CA ARG A 133 3.56 -5.58 7.84
C ARG A 133 3.48 -4.53 6.74
N SER A 134 3.44 -4.95 5.48
CA SER A 134 3.45 -4.07 4.32
C SER A 134 2.75 -4.72 3.12
N LEU A 135 2.48 -3.87 2.12
CA LEU A 135 1.91 -4.22 0.83
C LEU A 135 2.88 -3.78 -0.26
N ALA A 136 2.88 -4.48 -1.38
CA ALA A 136 3.55 -4.03 -2.60
C ALA A 136 2.70 -4.40 -3.81
N CYS A 137 2.16 -3.41 -4.53
CA CYS A 137 1.51 -3.69 -5.81
C CYS A 137 2.53 -3.93 -6.90
N HIS A 138 2.14 -4.78 -7.83
CA HIS A 138 2.88 -5.00 -9.05
C HIS A 138 2.96 -3.67 -9.85
N PRO A 139 4.16 -3.24 -10.29
CA PRO A 139 4.37 -1.89 -10.81
C PRO A 139 3.70 -1.61 -12.16
N ALA A 140 3.39 -2.66 -12.93
CA ALA A 140 2.72 -2.51 -14.22
C ALA A 140 1.21 -2.31 -14.07
N SER A 141 0.67 -1.24 -14.65
CA SER A 141 -0.76 -0.87 -14.58
C SER A 141 -1.72 -1.87 -15.23
N TYR A 142 -1.24 -2.78 -16.08
CA TYR A 142 -2.07 -3.84 -16.66
C TYR A 142 -2.17 -5.09 -15.76
N CYS A 143 -1.37 -5.16 -14.68
CA CYS A 143 -1.29 -6.32 -13.81
C CYS A 143 -1.89 -5.98 -12.45
N GLN A 144 -3.00 -6.62 -12.12
CA GLN A 144 -3.70 -6.42 -10.86
C GLN A 144 -3.19 -7.37 -9.78
N GLN A 145 -1.87 -7.40 -9.57
CA GLN A 145 -1.26 -8.26 -8.56
C GLN A 145 -0.73 -7.44 -7.40
N ALA A 146 -0.84 -7.99 -6.20
CA ALA A 146 -0.30 -7.40 -5.00
C ALA A 146 0.34 -8.48 -4.11
N ALA A 147 1.48 -8.13 -3.53
CA ALA A 147 2.14 -8.91 -2.52
C ALA A 147 1.72 -8.39 -1.14
N VAL A 148 1.30 -9.29 -0.27
CA VAL A 148 1.05 -9.02 1.14
C VAL A 148 2.18 -9.63 1.95
N VAL A 149 2.89 -8.78 2.69
CA VAL A 149 4.08 -9.16 3.45
C VAL A 149 3.68 -9.45 4.90
N SER A 150 3.66 -10.73 5.26
CA SER A 150 3.51 -11.19 6.64
C SER A 150 4.89 -11.53 7.22
N PRO A 151 5.04 -11.68 8.54
CA PRO A 151 6.34 -11.95 9.16
C PRO A 151 7.03 -13.22 8.65
N THR A 152 6.27 -14.26 8.30
CA THR A 152 6.82 -15.58 7.93
C THR A 152 6.71 -15.89 6.44
N GLU A 153 5.87 -15.17 5.72
CA GLU A 153 5.62 -15.38 4.30
C GLU A 153 5.21 -14.10 3.57
N VAL A 154 5.47 -14.08 2.27
CA VAL A 154 4.88 -13.12 1.33
C VAL A 154 3.88 -13.86 0.47
N SER A 155 2.60 -13.50 0.59
CA SER A 155 1.53 -14.06 -0.22
C SER A 155 1.22 -13.12 -1.38
N ILE A 156 1.08 -13.67 -2.58
CA ILE A 156 0.83 -12.93 -3.81
C ILE A 156 -0.59 -13.22 -4.25
N TRP A 157 -1.33 -12.14 -4.50
CA TRP A 157 -2.75 -12.15 -4.78
C TRP A 157 -3.01 -11.45 -6.10
N GLU A 158 -3.92 -12.01 -6.89
CA GLU A 158 -4.59 -11.30 -7.97
C GLU A 158 -5.82 -10.57 -7.41
N VAL A 159 -5.94 -9.29 -7.72
CA VAL A 159 -6.91 -8.35 -7.18
C VAL A 159 -7.87 -7.95 -8.31
N GLY A 160 -8.80 -8.84 -8.63
CA GLY A 160 -9.71 -8.69 -9.76
C GLY A 160 -11.18 -8.80 -9.35
N GLN A 161 -12.05 -8.02 -9.99
CA GLN A 161 -13.52 -8.14 -9.86
C GLN A 161 -14.04 -8.08 -8.40
N GLY A 162 -13.38 -7.31 -7.54
CA GLY A 162 -13.76 -7.18 -6.12
C GLY A 162 -13.47 -8.43 -5.28
N LYS A 163 -12.48 -9.22 -5.68
CA LYS A 163 -12.00 -10.37 -4.92
C LYS A 163 -10.47 -10.44 -4.93
N PHE A 164 -9.95 -11.15 -3.94
CA PHE A 164 -8.55 -11.56 -3.87
C PHE A 164 -8.45 -13.04 -4.21
N GLU A 165 -7.67 -13.38 -5.23
CA GLU A 165 -7.37 -14.75 -5.62
C GLU A 165 -5.90 -15.06 -5.29
N HIS A 166 -5.66 -16.09 -4.48
CA HIS A 166 -4.30 -16.48 -4.09
C HIS A 166 -3.56 -17.09 -5.28
N MET A 167 -2.37 -16.57 -5.58
CA MET A 167 -1.55 -17.03 -6.69
C MET A 167 -0.36 -17.85 -6.20
N HIS A 168 0.45 -17.26 -5.31
CA HIS A 168 1.70 -17.85 -4.83
C HIS A 168 1.97 -17.44 -3.38
N SER A 169 2.74 -18.26 -2.66
CA SER A 169 3.32 -17.86 -1.37
C SER A 169 4.82 -18.13 -1.37
N ILE A 170 5.58 -17.13 -0.96
CA ILE A 170 7.01 -17.22 -0.71
C ILE A 170 7.20 -17.31 0.80
N SER A 171 7.74 -18.42 1.28
CA SER A 171 8.11 -18.54 2.68
C SER A 171 9.62 -18.40 2.85
N ALA A 172 10.05 -17.27 3.41
CA ALA A 172 11.45 -17.05 3.78
C ALA A 172 11.87 -17.94 4.95
N SER A 173 10.92 -18.49 5.73
CA SER A 173 11.17 -19.43 6.84
C SER A 173 12.01 -20.66 6.46
N ARG A 174 12.01 -21.03 5.17
CA ARG A 174 12.86 -22.11 4.65
C ARG A 174 14.35 -21.78 4.65
N TYR A 175 14.68 -20.50 4.65
CA TYR A 175 16.04 -19.96 4.44
C TYR A 175 16.51 -19.08 5.61
N SER A 176 15.61 -18.68 6.49
CA SER A 176 15.85 -17.80 7.62
C SER A 176 14.89 -18.12 8.75
N LEU A 177 15.34 -17.95 9.99
CA LEU A 177 14.44 -17.93 11.15
C LEU A 177 13.93 -16.51 11.43
N GLU A 178 14.49 -15.52 10.75
CA GLU A 178 14.12 -14.11 10.92
C GLU A 178 12.85 -13.77 10.15
N GLU A 179 12.13 -12.78 10.67
CA GLU A 179 10.89 -12.31 10.07
C GLU A 179 11.16 -11.41 8.87
N ILE A 180 10.36 -11.60 7.82
CA ILE A 180 10.33 -10.75 6.65
C ILE A 180 9.84 -9.35 7.05
N GLN A 181 10.60 -8.32 6.70
CA GLN A 181 10.28 -6.93 7.04
C GLN A 181 9.58 -6.20 5.90
N ALA A 182 10.03 -6.42 4.65
CA ALA A 182 9.49 -5.77 3.48
C ALA A 182 9.70 -6.60 2.21
N ALA A 183 8.89 -6.32 1.19
CA ALA A 183 9.06 -6.83 -0.15
C ALA A 183 8.91 -5.72 -1.19
N ALA A 184 9.59 -5.87 -2.33
CA ALA A 184 9.49 -4.96 -3.45
C ALA A 184 9.54 -5.74 -4.76
N TRP A 185 8.64 -5.41 -5.67
CA TRP A 185 8.64 -5.93 -7.03
C TRP A 185 9.82 -5.38 -7.82
N HIS A 186 10.36 -6.20 -8.72
CA HIS A 186 11.30 -5.70 -9.71
C HIS A 186 10.55 -4.75 -10.66
N PRO A 187 11.05 -3.52 -10.88
CA PRO A 187 10.29 -2.47 -11.57
C PRO A 187 9.93 -2.82 -13.02
N THR A 188 10.73 -3.68 -13.67
CA THR A 188 10.55 -4.07 -15.08
C THR A 188 10.31 -5.55 -15.31
N ASN A 189 10.50 -6.41 -14.30
CA ASN A 189 10.38 -7.85 -14.45
C ASN A 189 9.24 -8.34 -13.58
N ALA A 190 8.10 -8.62 -14.22
CA ALA A 190 6.86 -8.95 -13.55
C ALA A 190 6.91 -10.19 -12.67
N PHE A 191 7.92 -11.03 -12.87
CA PHE A 191 8.06 -12.30 -12.16
C PHE A 191 9.14 -12.28 -11.09
N HIS A 192 9.78 -11.13 -10.86
CA HIS A 192 10.79 -11.00 -9.82
C HIS A 192 10.29 -10.16 -8.65
N LEU A 193 10.43 -10.72 -7.46
CA LEU A 193 10.17 -10.06 -6.19
C LEU A 193 11.43 -10.13 -5.36
N SER A 194 11.73 -9.08 -4.60
CA SER A 194 12.79 -9.11 -3.59
C SER A 194 12.20 -8.93 -2.21
N THR A 195 12.74 -9.63 -1.23
CA THR A 195 12.34 -9.53 0.18
C THR A 195 13.54 -9.21 1.04
N THR A 196 13.26 -8.57 2.17
CA THR A 196 14.27 -8.28 3.19
C THR A 196 13.87 -8.97 4.49
N ASP A 197 14.83 -9.60 5.14
CA ASP A 197 14.80 -9.92 6.56
C ASP A 197 16.04 -9.30 7.22
N ASP A 198 16.18 -9.44 8.54
CA ASP A 198 17.13 -8.70 9.39
C ASP A 198 18.48 -8.36 8.71
N MET A 199 19.20 -9.37 8.22
CA MET A 199 20.52 -9.19 7.62
C MET A 199 20.60 -9.55 6.14
N CYS A 200 19.52 -10.02 5.51
CA CYS A 200 19.61 -10.54 4.15
C CYS A 200 18.60 -9.90 3.18
N VAL A 201 19.04 -9.76 1.95
CA VAL A 201 18.17 -9.43 0.80
C VAL A 201 18.08 -10.69 -0.06
N ARG A 202 16.87 -11.17 -0.32
CA ARG A 202 16.62 -12.32 -1.20
C ARG A 202 15.81 -11.89 -2.40
N SER A 203 16.07 -12.51 -3.55
CA SER A 203 15.23 -12.35 -4.75
C SER A 203 14.62 -13.68 -5.17
N TRP A 204 13.45 -13.58 -5.76
CA TRP A 204 12.55 -14.70 -6.05
C TRP A 204 12.05 -14.59 -7.49
N ASP A 205 12.14 -15.67 -8.27
CA ASP A 205 11.44 -15.82 -9.56
C ASP A 205 10.15 -16.60 -9.34
N LEU A 206 9.01 -15.93 -9.58
CA LEU A 206 7.68 -16.48 -9.37
C LEU A 206 7.29 -17.58 -10.36
N ARG A 207 8.03 -17.73 -11.47
CA ARG A 207 7.80 -18.78 -12.48
C ARG A 207 8.53 -20.07 -12.16
N ALA A 208 9.54 -20.00 -11.29
CA ALA A 208 10.31 -21.17 -10.93
C ALA A 208 9.46 -22.14 -10.08
N ASP A 209 9.90 -23.40 -10.00
CA ASP A 209 9.27 -24.38 -9.11
C ASP A 209 9.21 -23.81 -7.67
N PRO A 210 8.08 -23.94 -6.95
CA PRO A 210 7.95 -23.46 -5.57
C PRO A 210 9.08 -23.86 -4.63
N LYS A 211 9.79 -24.96 -4.90
CA LYS A 211 10.93 -25.44 -4.12
C LYS A 211 12.23 -24.65 -4.41
N ASN A 212 12.34 -24.04 -5.58
CA ASN A 212 13.55 -23.38 -6.09
C ASN A 212 13.26 -21.95 -6.59
N MET A 213 12.31 -21.24 -5.96
CA MET A 213 11.97 -19.86 -6.35
C MET A 213 13.08 -18.85 -6.07
N GLN A 214 13.95 -19.11 -5.08
CA GLN A 214 15.02 -18.20 -4.72
C GLN A 214 16.09 -18.18 -5.83
N THR A 215 16.36 -17.00 -6.40
CA THR A 215 17.34 -16.83 -7.48
C THR A 215 18.66 -16.24 -6.99
N MET A 216 18.63 -15.41 -5.95
CA MET A 216 19.81 -14.77 -5.38
C MET A 216 19.58 -14.40 -3.92
N THR A 217 20.68 -14.34 -3.18
CA THR A 217 20.73 -13.87 -1.80
C THR A 217 21.96 -13.01 -1.60
N ILE A 218 21.80 -11.91 -0.89
CA ILE A 218 22.88 -11.09 -0.34
C ILE A 218 22.77 -11.22 1.17
N ASP A 219 23.69 -11.98 1.77
CA ASP A 219 23.81 -12.09 3.22
C ASP A 219 24.62 -10.90 3.75
N TYR A 220 24.34 -10.48 4.99
CA TYR A 220 25.01 -9.35 5.65
C TYR A 220 24.94 -8.06 4.83
N ALA A 221 23.75 -7.71 4.31
CA ALA A 221 23.57 -6.55 3.42
C ALA A 221 23.92 -5.18 4.04
N HIS A 222 24.25 -5.13 5.34
CA HIS A 222 24.66 -3.94 6.08
C HIS A 222 26.18 -3.87 6.33
N SER A 223 26.97 -4.89 5.93
CA SER A 223 28.43 -4.97 6.13
C SER A 223 29.24 -4.55 4.90
#